data_AF-A0A497RWA9-F1
#
_entry.id   AF-A0A497RWA9-F1
#
_cell.length_a   1.000
_cell.length_b   1.000
_cell.length_c   1.000
_cell.angle_alpha   90.00
_cell.angle_beta   90.00
_cell.angle_gamma   90.00
#
_symmetry.space_group_name_H-M   'P 1'
#
loop_
_entity.id
_entity.type
_entity.pdbx_description
1 polymer ?
#
loop_
_entity_poly.entity_id
_entity_poly.type
_entity_poly.pdbx_seq_one_letter_code
_entity_poly.pdbx_strand_id
1 'polypeptide(L)' 'MAEIVVRIPDGFEFDEKELSKSLEDFIRLKLARDIILVRLDELLHNSRLTEKECLDLGRQLKEKRFDWLKKKGVL' A
#
# COMPACT_ATOMS: atom_id res chain seq x y z
N MET A 1 18.00 -22.45 -2.80
CA MET A 1 16.59 -22.00 -2.85
C MET A 1 15.91 -22.51 -1.60
N ALA A 2 15.40 -21.61 -0.76
CA ALA A 2 14.66 -22.02 0.43
C ALA A 2 13.19 -22.21 0.03
N GLU A 3 12.65 -23.41 0.28
CA GLU A 3 11.25 -23.74 -0.01
C GLU A 3 10.42 -23.41 1.24
N ILE A 4 9.49 -22.46 1.11
CA ILE A 4 8.58 -22.10 2.21
C ILE A 4 7.33 -22.95 2.03
N VAL A 5 7.19 -23.98 2.87
CA VAL A 5 5.99 -24.82 2.91
C VAL A 5 5.00 -24.22 3.90
N VAL A 6 3.96 -23.55 3.39
CA VAL A 6 2.85 -23.03 4.19
C VAL A 6 1.79 -24.12 4.30
N ARG A 7 1.60 -24.67 5.51
CA ARG A 7 0.51 -25.63 5.78
C ARG A 7 -0.76 -24.87 6.13
N ILE A 8 -1.80 -25.04 5.34
CA ILE A 8 -3.10 -24.45 5.62
C ILE A 8 -3.90 -25.42 6.49
N PRO A 9 -4.47 -24.99 7.63
CA PRO A 9 -5.18 -25.88 8.54
C PRO A 9 -6.45 -26.47 7.91
N ASP A 10 -6.73 -27.73 8.24
CA ASP A 10 -7.94 -28.42 7.82
C ASP A 10 -9.18 -27.73 8.41
N GLY A 11 -10.12 -27.32 7.55
CA GLY A 11 -11.33 -26.58 7.91
C GLY A 11 -11.34 -25.12 7.47
N PHE A 12 -10.27 -24.63 6.85
CA PHE A 12 -10.32 -23.35 6.15
C PHE A 12 -10.95 -23.57 4.77
N GLU A 13 -12.26 -23.31 4.67
CA GLU A 13 -12.94 -23.22 3.38
C GLU A 13 -12.66 -21.81 2.79
N PHE A 14 -11.97 -21.75 1.66
CA PHE A 14 -11.77 -20.51 0.90
C PHE A 14 -12.57 -20.60 -0.38
N ASP A 15 -13.37 -19.59 -0.67
CA ASP A 15 -13.96 -19.42 -1.99
C ASP A 15 -12.86 -18.94 -2.95
N GLU A 16 -12.41 -19.83 -3.84
CA GLU A 16 -11.42 -19.50 -4.87
C GLU A 16 -11.79 -18.26 -5.69
N LYS A 17 -13.09 -17.99 -5.90
CA LYS A 17 -13.53 -16.80 -6.63
C LYS A 17 -13.30 -15.53 -5.82
N GLU A 18 -13.58 -15.57 -4.53
CA GLU A 18 -13.38 -14.43 -3.64
C GLU A 18 -11.88 -14.14 -3.45
N LEU A 19 -11.07 -15.19 -3.34
CA LEU A 19 -9.62 -15.10 -3.29
C LEU A 19 -9.03 -14.52 -4.59
N SER A 20 -9.49 -15.02 -5.73
CA SER A 20 -9.06 -14.55 -7.05
C SER A 20 -9.39 -13.07 -7.26
N LYS A 21 -10.60 -12.65 -6.86
CA LYS A 21 -11.00 -11.25 -6.92
C LYS A 21 -10.16 -10.36 -5.99
N SER A 22 -9.90 -10.83 -4.77
CA SER A 22 -9.05 -10.11 -3.81
C SER A 22 -7.60 -9.98 -4.30
N LEU A 23 -7.07 -11.03 -4.93
CA LEU A 23 -5.76 -11.02 -5.59
C LEU A 23 -5.73 -10.04 -6.77
N GLU A 24 -6.78 -10.02 -7.59
CA GLU A 24 -6.89 -9.09 -8.71
C GLU A 24 -6.92 -7.64 -8.24
N ASP A 25 -7.72 -7.34 -7.21
CA ASP A 25 -7.78 -6.00 -6.60
C ASP A 25 -6.44 -5.61 -5.99
N PHE A 26 -5.75 -6.53 -5.32
CA PHE A 26 -4.41 -6.29 -4.79
C PHE A 26 -3.39 -5.98 -5.88
N ILE A 27 -3.39 -6.74 -6.98
CA ILE A 27 -2.51 -6.51 -8.13
C ILE A 27 -2.81 -5.16 -8.77
N ARG A 28 -4.09 -4.81 -8.97
CA ARG A 28 -4.50 -3.51 -9.51
C ARG A 28 -4.04 -2.35 -8.64
N LEU A 29 -4.21 -2.45 -7.32
CA LEU A 29 -3.71 -1.45 -6.37
C LEU A 29 -2.19 -1.31 -6.41
N LYS A 30 -1.47 -2.43 -6.54
CA LYS A 30 -0.01 -2.43 -6.66
C LYS A 30 0.44 -1.74 -7.95
N LEU A 31 -0.17 -2.07 -9.09
CA LEU A 31 0.10 -1.43 -10.37
C LEU A 31 -0.21 0.07 -10.34
N ALA A 32 -1.35 0.46 -9.76
CA ALA A 32 -1.73 1.86 -9.60
C ALA A 32 -0.70 2.64 -8.76
N ARG A 33 -0.25 2.05 -7.64
CA ARG A 33 0.83 2.63 -6.82
C ARG A 33 2.10 2.82 -7.63
N ASP A 34 2.54 1.80 -8.36
CA ASP A 34 3.79 1.85 -9.10
C ASP A 34 3.74 2.91 -10.21
N ILE A 35 2.60 3.06 -10.90
CA ILE A 35 2.37 4.15 -11.87
C ILE A 35 2.45 5.53 -11.20
N ILE A 36 1.84 5.68 -10.03
CA ILE A 36 1.88 6.95 -9.27
C ILE A 36 3.33 7.28 -8.88
N LEU A 37 4.10 6.30 -8.44
CA LEU A 37 5.50 6.49 -8.06
C LEU A 37 6.35 6.95 -9.25
N VAL A 38 6.21 6.31 -10.42
CA VAL A 38 6.92 6.74 -11.65
C VAL A 38 6.61 8.19 -11.98
N ARG A 39 5.33 8.58 -11.92
CA ARG A 39 4.91 9.94 -12.22
C ARG A 39 5.40 10.95 -11.17
N LEU A 40 5.48 10.54 -9.91
CA LEU A 40 6.04 11.37 -8.85
C LEU A 40 7.54 11.56 -9.04
N ASP A 41 8.28 10.53 -9.45
CA ASP A 41 9.71 10.64 -9.78
C ASP A 41 9.94 11.63 -10.91
N GLU A 42 9.13 11.60 -11.98
CA GLU A 42 9.19 12.59 -13.06
C GLU A 42 8.90 14.02 -12.57
N LEU A 43 7.83 14.19 -11.79
CA LEU A 43 7.44 15.50 -11.25
C LEU A 43 8.47 16.07 -10.27
N LEU A 44 9.15 15.20 -9.54
CA LEU A 44 10.12 15.54 -8.50
C LEU A 44 11.57 15.39 -8.97
N HIS A 45 11.85 15.15 -10.26
CA HIS A 45 13.22 14.94 -10.73
C HIS A 45 14.16 16.14 -10.49
N ASN A 46 13.59 17.35 -10.39
CA ASN A 46 14.32 18.59 -10.06
C ASN A 46 14.21 18.97 -8.58
N SER A 47 13.58 18.14 -7.76
CA SER A 47 13.46 18.35 -6.34
C SER A 47 14.84 18.36 -5.69
N ARG A 48 15.08 19.34 -4.81
CA ARG A 48 16.25 19.37 -3.93
C ARG A 48 15.98 18.74 -2.57
N LEU A 49 14.80 18.15 -2.40
CA LEU A 49 14.43 17.49 -1.16
C LEU A 49 15.34 16.30 -0.93
N THR A 50 15.89 16.24 0.27
CA THR A 50 16.62 15.09 0.74
C THR A 50 15.65 13.95 1.05
N GLU A 51 16.16 12.72 1.04
CA GLU A 51 15.40 11.52 1.39
C GLU A 51 14.72 11.64 2.77
N LYS A 52 15.40 12.28 3.74
CA LYS A 52 14.86 12.55 5.07
C LYS A 52 13.63 13.47 5.03
N GLU A 53 13.69 14.54 4.24
CA GLU A 53 12.56 15.48 4.10
C GLU A 53 11.37 14.83 3.41
N CYS A 54 11.62 13.95 2.41
CA CYS A 54 10.56 13.15 1.79
C CYS A 54 9.88 12.20 2.79
N LEU A 55 10.65 11.53 3.64
CA LEU A 55 10.12 10.66 4.68
C LEU A 55 9.32 11.43 5.74
N ASP A 56 9.79 12.61 6.15
CA ASP A 56 9.08 13.46 7.11
C ASP A 56 7.78 14.01 6.53
N LEU A 57 7.75 14.42 5.26
CA LEU A 57 6.52 14.80 4.54
C LEU A 57 5.52 13.64 4.49
N GLY A 58 6.00 12.42 4.22
CA GLY A 58 5.18 11.22 4.25
C GLY A 58 4.53 10.96 5.62
N ARG A 59 5.30 11.15 6.72
CA ARG A 59 4.77 11.02 8.10
C ARG A 59 3.72 12.08 8.41
N GLN A 60 3.96 13.34 8.05
CA GLN A 60 3.00 14.42 8.29
C GLN A 60 1.67 14.20 7.54
N LEU A 61 1.72 13.69 6.30
CA LEU A 61 0.52 13.31 5.55
C LEU A 61 -0.26 12.19 6.26
N LYS A 62 0.45 11.20 6.79
CA LYS A 62 -0.14 10.08 7.54
C LYS A 62 -0.81 10.57 8.83
N GLU A 63 -0.13 11.39 9.62
CA GLU A 63 -0.67 11.96 10.86
C GLU A 63 -1.91 12.81 10.60
N LYS A 64 -1.88 13.72 9.61
CA LYS A 64 -3.05 14.52 9.22
C LYS A 64 -4.23 13.67 8.77
N ARG A 65 -3.97 12.56 8.08
CA ARG A 65 -5.02 11.59 7.72
C ARG A 65 -5.63 10.93 8.96
N PHE A 66 -4.83 10.53 9.93
CA PHE A 66 -5.33 9.98 11.20
C PHE A 66 -6.19 10.98 11.96
N ASP A 67 -5.75 12.23 12.06
CA ASP A 67 -6.53 13.29 12.71
C ASP A 67 -7.87 13.55 12.01
N TRP A 68 -7.88 13.49 10.66
CA TRP A 68 -9.10 13.60 9.88
C TRP A 68 -10.06 12.44 10.14
N LEU A 69 -9.56 11.20 10.21
CA LEU A 69 -10.38 10.01 10.49
C LEU A 69 -10.98 10.03 11.89
N LYS A 70 -10.22 10.48 12.91
CA LYS A 70 -10.73 10.73 14.27
C LYS A 70 -11.85 11.77 14.28
N LYS A 71 -11.66 12.90 13.58
CA LYS A 71 -12.70 13.94 13.45
C LYS A 71 -13.97 13.44 12.77
N LYS A 72 -13.87 12.41 11.93
CA LYS A 72 -14.99 11.77 11.25
C LYS A 72 -15.61 10.61 12.03
N GLY A 73 -15.06 10.26 13.20
CA GLY A 73 -15.55 9.14 14.02
C GLY A 73 -15.31 7.77 13.40
N VAL A 74 -14.36 7.67 12.45
CA VAL A 74 -13.99 6.42 11.77
C VAL A 74 -12.87 5.69 12.53
N LEU A 75 -12.17 6.40 13.41
CA LEU A 75 -11.02 5.94 14.21
C LEU A 75 -11.08 6.53 15.61
#